data_AF-A0A1X4I3D2-F1
#
_entry.id   AF-A0A1X4I3D2-F1
#
_cell.length_a   1.000
_cell.length_b   1.000
_cell.length_c   1.000
_cell.angle_alpha   90.00
_cell.angle_beta   90.00
_cell.angle_gamma   90.00
#
_symmetry.space_group_name_H-M   'P 1'
#
loop_
_entity.id
_entity.type
_entity.pdbx_description
1 polymer ?
#
loop_
_entity_poly.entity_id
_entity_poly.type
_entity_poly.pdbx_seq_one_letter_code
_entity_poly.pdbx_strand_id
1 'polypeptide(L)'
;MLFENPQYIPYFYSGSPLPQAGAERLQVLILAEMLADSLDYGLLIKSLAPETDNYDCWDEYVEGMLENAPAIRFVVSRHPTWWPSLTEHFPDITP
;
A
#
# COMPACT_ATOMS: atom_id res chain seq x y z
N MET A 1 7.51 -7.15 12.21
CA MET A 1 7.84 -5.80 11.72
C MET A 1 6.99 -4.69 12.35
N LEU A 2 5.74 -4.45 11.95
CA LEU A 2 4.92 -3.39 12.58
C LEU A 2 4.55 -3.67 14.03
N PHE A 3 4.24 -4.93 14.38
CA PHE A 3 3.98 -5.33 15.77
C PHE A 3 5.20 -5.14 16.68
N GLU A 4 6.40 -5.34 16.15
CA GLU A 4 7.67 -5.16 16.89
C GLU A 4 8.09 -3.68 16.95
N ASN A 5 7.59 -2.86 16.03
CA ASN A 5 7.88 -1.44 15.92
C ASN A 5 6.57 -0.64 15.77
N PRO A 6 5.74 -0.60 16.82
CA PRO A 6 4.41 -0.01 16.77
C PRO A 6 4.42 1.49 16.45
N GLN A 7 5.56 2.17 16.63
CA GLN A 7 5.73 3.56 16.24
C GLN A 7 5.53 3.82 14.74
N TYR A 8 5.60 2.79 13.89
CA TYR A 8 5.36 2.94 12.45
C TYR A 8 3.91 2.76 12.02
N ILE A 9 3.05 2.21 12.88
CA ILE A 9 1.63 1.99 12.59
C ILE A 9 0.92 3.27 12.10
N PRO A 10 1.13 4.47 12.69
CA PRO A 10 0.43 5.68 12.26
C PRO A 10 0.70 6.11 10.81
N TYR A 11 1.83 5.70 10.21
CA TYR A 11 2.16 5.99 8.81
C TYR A 11 1.34 5.18 7.80
N PHE A 12 0.70 4.09 8.25
CA PHE A 12 -0.06 3.17 7.39
C PHE A 12 -1.57 3.14 7.69
N TYR A 13 -1.96 3.48 8.92
CA TYR A 13 -3.35 3.34 9.37
C TYR A 13 -3.97 4.64 9.90
N SER A 14 -3.25 5.77 9.83
CA SER A 14 -3.73 7.03 10.42
C SER A 14 -3.36 8.28 9.62
N GLY A 15 -2.93 8.13 8.37
CA GLY A 15 -2.62 9.26 7.49
C GLY A 15 -1.38 10.07 7.90
N SER A 16 -0.52 9.54 8.77
CA SER A 16 0.67 10.30 9.18
C SER A 16 1.56 10.58 7.96
N PRO A 17 2.08 11.82 7.82
CA PRO A 17 2.87 12.20 6.66
C PRO A 17 4.18 11.42 6.61
N LEU A 18 4.66 11.14 5.41
CA LEU A 18 5.95 10.48 5.21
C LEU A 18 7.09 11.35 5.82
N PRO A 19 7.96 10.78 6.68
CA PRO A 19 9.07 11.52 7.27
C PRO A 19 9.98 12.13 6.20
N GLN A 20 10.48 13.35 6.42
CA GLN A 20 11.21 14.10 5.39
C GLN A 20 12.58 13.50 5.03
N ALA A 21 13.30 12.95 6.01
CA ALA A 21 14.64 12.40 5.81
C ALA A 21 15.03 11.44 6.96
N GLY A 22 16.17 10.78 6.82
CA GLY A 22 16.79 9.98 7.88
C GLY A 22 16.36 8.50 7.90
N ALA A 23 16.82 7.79 8.93
CA ALA A 23 16.62 6.34 9.07
C ALA A 23 15.13 5.97 9.19
N GLU A 24 14.33 6.80 9.86
CA GLU A 24 12.89 6.60 9.97
C GLU A 24 12.21 6.63 8.59
N ARG A 25 12.52 7.61 7.75
CA ARG A 25 12.01 7.68 6.37
C ARG A 25 12.33 6.40 5.61
N LEU A 26 13.58 5.93 5.68
CA LEU A 26 14.00 4.72 4.98
C LEU A 26 13.19 3.50 5.45
N GLN A 27 12.98 3.35 6.76
CA GLN A 27 12.20 2.24 7.31
C GLN A 27 10.73 2.30 6.91
N VAL A 28 10.12 3.49 6.93
CA VAL A 28 8.73 3.67 6.46
C VAL A 28 8.61 3.36 4.97
N LEU A 29 9.57 3.77 4.13
CA LEU A 29 9.55 3.46 2.70
C LEU A 29 9.70 1.95 2.42
N ILE A 30 10.60 1.27 3.10
CA ILE A 30 10.76 -0.20 2.96
C ILE A 30 9.46 -0.91 3.34
N LEU A 31 8.84 -0.52 4.46
CA LEU A 31 7.57 -1.10 4.88
C LEU A 31 6.44 -0.78 3.88
N ALA A 32 6.45 0.40 3.28
CA ALA A 32 5.49 0.80 2.25
C ALA A 32 5.63 -0.05 0.98
N GLU A 33 6.85 -0.31 0.52
CA GLU A 33 7.12 -1.21 -0.62
C GLU A 33 6.61 -2.63 -0.34
N MET A 34 6.91 -3.17 0.83
CA MET A 34 6.45 -4.51 1.23
C MET A 34 4.92 -4.62 1.33
N LEU A 35 4.26 -3.57 1.82
CA LEU A 35 2.80 -3.51 1.85
C LEU A 35 2.24 -3.38 0.44
N ALA A 36 2.83 -2.54 -0.42
CA ALA A 36 2.43 -2.41 -1.82
C ALA A 36 2.51 -3.77 -2.56
N ASP A 37 3.58 -4.55 -2.35
CA ASP A 37 3.70 -5.92 -2.88
C ASP A 37 2.52 -6.80 -2.46
N SER A 38 2.13 -6.71 -1.18
CA SER A 38 1.04 -7.52 -0.63
C SER A 38 -0.33 -7.11 -1.17
N LEU A 39 -0.57 -5.80 -1.33
CA LEU A 39 -1.81 -5.25 -1.86
C LEU A 39 -1.97 -5.58 -3.35
N ASP A 40 -0.92 -5.36 -4.14
CA ASP A 40 -0.89 -5.67 -5.57
C ASP A 40 -1.11 -7.15 -5.84
N TYR A 41 -0.40 -8.02 -5.11
CA TYR A 41 -0.57 -9.46 -5.26
C TYR A 41 -1.98 -9.93 -4.86
N GLY A 42 -2.58 -9.33 -3.84
CA GLY A 42 -3.96 -9.62 -3.46
C GLY A 42 -4.97 -9.27 -4.56
N LEU A 43 -4.81 -8.11 -5.20
CA LEU A 43 -5.63 -7.71 -6.37
C LEU A 43 -5.44 -8.68 -7.54
N LEU A 44 -4.19 -9.03 -7.85
CA LEU A 44 -3.87 -9.98 -8.92
C LEU A 44 -4.56 -11.33 -8.67
N ILE A 45 -4.41 -11.90 -7.47
CA ILE A 45 -4.98 -13.21 -7.17
C ILE A 45 -6.52 -13.18 -7.21
N LYS A 46 -7.15 -12.12 -6.68
CA LYS A 46 -8.61 -11.94 -6.80
C LYS A 46 -9.04 -11.96 -8.27
N SER A 47 -8.34 -11.24 -9.14
CA SER A 47 -8.66 -11.18 -10.59
C SER A 47 -8.56 -12.55 -11.30
N LEU A 48 -7.73 -13.45 -10.79
CA LEU A 48 -7.50 -14.78 -11.37
C LEU A 48 -8.41 -15.87 -10.78
N ALA A 49 -9.12 -15.60 -9.69
CA ALA A 49 -9.92 -16.57 -8.95
C ALA A 49 -11.38 -16.10 -8.78
N PRO A 50 -12.27 -16.34 -9.76
CA PRO A 50 -13.66 -15.87 -9.74
C PRO A 50 -14.48 -16.38 -8.53
N GLU A 51 -14.08 -17.51 -7.93
CA GLU A 51 -14.75 -18.03 -6.74
C GLU A 51 -14.49 -17.18 -5.48
N THR A 52 -13.59 -16.19 -5.57
CA THR A 52 -13.30 -15.21 -4.52
C THR A 52 -14.06 -13.90 -4.67
N ASP A 53 -15.04 -13.80 -5.59
CA ASP A 53 -15.87 -12.59 -5.76
C ASP A 53 -16.55 -12.13 -4.46
N ASN A 54 -16.82 -13.04 -3.51
CA ASN A 54 -17.34 -12.68 -2.18
C ASN A 54 -16.32 -11.93 -1.27
N TYR A 55 -15.07 -11.76 -1.71
CA TYR A 55 -14.01 -11.00 -1.04
C TYR A 55 -13.88 -9.57 -1.60
N ASP A 56 -14.99 -8.93 -1.94
CA ASP A 56 -15.04 -7.50 -2.31
C ASP A 56 -14.43 -6.58 -1.26
N CYS A 57 -14.39 -7.02 0.00
CA CYS A 57 -13.68 -6.33 1.08
C CYS A 57 -12.18 -6.13 0.82
N TRP A 58 -11.56 -6.88 -0.11
CA TRP A 58 -10.17 -6.64 -0.45
C TRP A 58 -9.96 -5.34 -1.23
N ASP A 59 -10.84 -5.03 -2.18
CA ASP A 59 -10.73 -3.78 -2.95
C ASP A 59 -10.96 -2.59 -2.02
N GLU A 60 -11.97 -2.67 -1.15
CA GLU A 60 -12.23 -1.69 -0.09
C GLU A 60 -11.05 -1.53 0.87
N TYR A 61 -10.39 -2.65 1.22
CA TYR A 61 -9.20 -2.62 2.06
C TYR A 61 -8.01 -1.94 1.37
N VAL A 62 -7.78 -2.25 0.09
CA VAL A 62 -6.70 -1.62 -0.70
C VAL A 62 -6.97 -0.13 -0.85
N GLU A 63 -8.19 0.26 -1.19
CA GLU A 63 -8.59 1.67 -1.28
C GLU A 63 -8.36 2.39 0.06
N GLY A 64 -8.82 1.81 1.17
CA GLY A 64 -8.62 2.35 2.51
C GLY A 64 -7.15 2.46 2.89
N MET A 65 -6.31 1.50 2.50
CA MET A 65 -4.86 1.57 2.72
C MET A 65 -4.23 2.71 1.90
N LEU A 66 -4.61 2.86 0.62
CA LEU A 66 -4.12 3.95 -0.22
C LEU A 66 -4.57 5.32 0.31
N GLU A 67 -5.78 5.45 0.84
CA GLU A 67 -6.27 6.68 1.47
C GLU A 67 -5.47 7.03 2.73
N ASN A 68 -5.25 6.05 3.61
CA ASN A 68 -4.69 6.25 4.94
C ASN A 68 -3.15 6.14 5.02
N ALA A 69 -2.48 5.69 3.96
CA ALA A 69 -1.03 5.50 3.94
C ALA A 69 -0.36 6.34 2.83
N PRO A 70 -0.04 7.62 3.09
CA PRO A 70 0.72 8.46 2.15
C PRO A 70 2.05 7.83 1.72
N ALA A 71 2.67 7.03 2.58
CA ALA A 71 3.90 6.32 2.25
C ALA A 71 3.71 5.30 1.11
N ILE A 72 2.57 4.59 1.07
CA ILE A 72 2.27 3.62 0.01
C ILE A 72 2.03 4.35 -1.31
N ARG A 73 1.21 5.40 -1.32
CA ARG A 73 0.99 6.20 -2.53
C ARG A 73 2.29 6.81 -3.06
N PHE A 74 3.16 7.29 -2.16
CA PHE A 74 4.48 7.80 -2.54
C PHE A 74 5.32 6.75 -3.26
N VAL A 75 5.43 5.51 -2.75
CA VAL A 75 6.26 4.49 -3.41
C VAL A 75 5.63 4.03 -4.73
N VAL A 76 4.32 3.81 -4.76
CA VAL A 76 3.62 3.36 -5.98
C VAL A 76 3.72 4.39 -7.10
N SER A 77 3.48 5.67 -6.80
CA SER A 77 3.61 6.76 -7.80
C SER A 77 5.04 6.95 -8.31
N ARG A 78 6.06 6.55 -7.54
CA ARG A 78 7.47 6.60 -7.97
C ARG A 78 7.88 5.43 -8.86
N HIS A 79 7.15 4.31 -8.81
CA HIS A 79 7.46 3.08 -9.52
C HIS A 79 6.21 2.53 -10.25
N PRO A 80 5.70 3.24 -11.28
CA PRO A 80 4.41 2.93 -11.88
C PRO A 80 4.33 1.55 -12.57
N THR A 81 5.45 0.84 -12.74
CA THR A 81 5.48 -0.50 -13.36
C THR A 81 5.76 -1.63 -12.37
N TRP A 82 5.98 -1.35 -11.09
CA TRP A 82 6.32 -2.39 -10.11
C TRP A 82 5.08 -3.09 -9.56
N TRP A 83 3.97 -2.36 -9.45
CA TRP A 83 2.69 -2.85 -8.95
C TRP A 83 1.59 -2.59 -10.00
N PRO A 84 1.54 -3.42 -11.06
CA PRO A 84 0.63 -3.20 -12.18
C PRO A 84 -0.84 -3.30 -11.76
N SER A 85 -1.21 -4.23 -10.87
CA SER A 85 -2.60 -4.36 -10.42
C SER A 85 -3.06 -3.15 -9.62
N LEU A 86 -2.21 -2.58 -8.76
CA LEU A 86 -2.49 -1.33 -8.06
C LEU A 86 -2.68 -0.15 -9.02
N THR A 87 -1.77 -0.01 -9.98
CA THR A 87 -1.82 1.12 -10.94
C THR A 87 -2.97 1.01 -11.95
N GLU A 88 -3.38 -0.21 -12.30
CA GLU A 88 -4.55 -0.45 -13.14
C GLU A 88 -5.87 -0.18 -12.41
N HIS A 89 -5.99 -0.60 -11.15
CA HIS A 89 -7.21 -0.39 -10.35
C HIS A 89 -7.35 1.06 -9.86
N PHE A 90 -6.22 1.73 -9.59
CA PHE A 90 -6.16 3.08 -9.04
C PHE A 90 -5.22 3.96 -9.89
N PRO A 91 -5.67 4.42 -11.08
CA PRO A 91 -4.81 5.14 -12.02
C PRO A 91 -4.37 6.53 -11.53
N ASP A 92 -5.10 7.11 -10.58
CA ASP A 92 -4.86 8.46 -10.05
C ASP A 92 -4.09 8.46 -8.70
N ILE A 93 -3.31 7.40 -8.42
CA ILE A 93 -2.45 7.38 -7.22
C ILE A 93 -1.46 8.54 -7.28
N THR A 94 -1.63 9.48 -6.35
CA THR A 94 -0.75 10.64 -6.14
C THR A 94 -0.09 10.56 -4.76
N PRO A 95 1.16 11.04 -4.60
CA PRO A 95 1.86 11.04 -3.32
C PRO A 95 1.05 11.65 -2.16
#